data_AF-B8CPF9-F1
#
_entry.id   AF-B8CPF9-F1
#
_cell.length_a   1.000
_cell.length_b   1.000
_cell.length_c   1.000
_cell.angle_alpha   90.00
_cell.angle_beta   90.00
_cell.angle_gamma   90.00
#
_symmetry.space_group_name_H-M   'P 1'
#
loop_
_entity.id
_entity.type
_entity.pdbx_description
1 polymer ?
#
loop_
_entity_poly.entity_id
_entity_poly.type
_entity_poly.pdbx_seq_one_letter_code
_entity_poly.pdbx_strand_id
1 'polypeptide(L)'
;MEFLSPFKLKSLIPDAKITTEFSVEHAKFYIALVDRLQKTLSLNDALIVQIALNATAAHFLLKPQMPKSWFFDVSHECVYSDIGKIFQLRTTEHSVSAMVIESGLQASLVMILSQECRLTETKKLAQFETIKVMHNRLAPLTVERKVNVA
;
A
#
# COMPACT_ATOMS: atom_id res chain seq x y z
N MET A 1 -10.12 -22.39 -3.28
CA MET A 1 -9.76 -21.10 -3.89
C MET A 1 -8.41 -20.70 -3.33
N GLU A 2 -7.47 -20.32 -4.19
CA GLU A 2 -6.13 -19.90 -3.80
C GLU A 2 -5.95 -18.43 -4.18
N PHE A 3 -5.23 -17.66 -3.34
CA PHE A 3 -4.90 -16.26 -3.58
C PHE A 3 -3.38 -16.11 -3.65
N LEU A 4 -2.89 -15.46 -4.71
CA LEU A 4 -1.46 -15.23 -4.92
C LEU A 4 -1.13 -13.76 -4.68
N SER A 5 -0.37 -13.48 -3.63
CA SER A 5 0.18 -12.14 -3.38
C SER A 5 1.41 -11.87 -4.27
N PRO A 6 1.76 -10.61 -4.56
CA PRO A 6 2.93 -10.26 -5.37
C PRO A 6 4.27 -10.41 -4.61
N PHE A 7 4.24 -10.79 -3.33
CA PHE A 7 5.40 -10.71 -2.46
C PHE A 7 6.38 -11.88 -2.67
N LYS A 8 7.66 -11.54 -2.85
CA LYS A 8 8.72 -12.52 -3.07
C LYS A 8 9.21 -13.08 -1.74
N LEU A 9 9.62 -14.35 -1.71
CA LEU A 9 10.11 -15.02 -0.49
C LEU A 9 11.22 -14.24 0.26
N LYS A 10 12.04 -13.47 -0.47
CA LYS A 10 13.11 -12.63 0.11
C LYS A 10 12.61 -11.46 0.97
N SER A 11 11.42 -10.93 0.67
CA SER A 11 10.80 -9.81 1.39
C SER A 11 9.94 -10.25 2.57
N LEU A 12 9.71 -11.55 2.73
CA LEU A 12 8.90 -12.11 3.81
C LEU A 12 9.69 -12.35 5.10
N ILE A 13 9.06 -12.14 6.25
CA ILE A 13 9.62 -12.54 7.56
C ILE A 13 9.81 -14.07 7.63
N PRO A 14 10.66 -14.59 8.53
CA PRO A 14 10.86 -16.03 8.67
C PRO A 14 9.57 -16.81 8.90
N ASP A 15 8.67 -16.28 9.73
CA ASP A 15 7.40 -16.91 10.11
C ASP A 15 6.44 -17.08 8.93
N ALA A 16 6.52 -16.20 7.93
CA ALA A 16 5.71 -16.27 6.72
C ALA A 16 6.20 -17.34 5.72
N LYS A 17 7.33 -18.01 6.00
CA LYS A 17 7.89 -19.06 5.13
C LYS A 17 7.43 -20.46 5.52
N ILE A 18 6.80 -20.59 6.68
CA ILE A 18 6.16 -21.83 7.12
C ILE A 18 4.65 -21.70 6.90
N THR A 19 3.99 -22.84 6.71
CA THR A 19 2.53 -22.87 6.61
C THR A 19 1.93 -22.39 7.92
N THR A 20 1.20 -21.28 7.86
CA THR A 20 0.52 -20.67 9.00
C THR A 20 -0.96 -20.55 8.68
N GLU A 21 -1.79 -20.72 9.70
CA GLU A 21 -3.22 -20.51 9.58
C GLU A 21 -3.56 -19.01 9.59
N PHE A 22 -4.73 -18.67 9.05
CA PHE A 22 -5.22 -17.31 9.07
C PHE A 22 -5.72 -16.94 10.47
N SER A 23 -4.94 -16.14 11.19
CA SER A 23 -5.22 -15.78 12.58
C SER A 23 -6.42 -14.85 12.74
N VAL A 24 -6.94 -14.78 13.97
CA VAL A 24 -8.00 -13.83 14.35
C VAL A 24 -7.55 -12.38 14.14
N GLU A 25 -6.26 -12.08 14.33
CA GLU A 25 -5.70 -10.74 14.10
C GLU A 25 -5.71 -10.39 12.60
N HIS A 26 -5.35 -11.33 11.74
CA HIS A 26 -5.44 -11.14 10.29
C HIS A 26 -6.90 -10.88 9.88
N ALA A 27 -7.85 -11.63 10.44
CA ALA A 27 -9.28 -11.45 10.17
C ALA A 27 -9.79 -10.08 10.58
N LYS A 28 -9.44 -9.62 11.79
CA LYS A 28 -9.82 -8.29 12.29
C LYS A 28 -9.29 -7.18 11.39
N PHE A 29 -8.02 -7.26 11.00
CA PHE A 29 -7.40 -6.28 10.10
C PHE A 29 -8.07 -6.27 8.73
N TYR A 30 -8.27 -7.45 8.14
CA TYR A 30 -8.90 -7.62 6.83
C TYR A 30 -10.32 -7.02 6.81
N ILE A 31 -11.18 -7.39 7.76
CA ILE A 31 -12.57 -6.93 7.82
C ILE A 31 -12.62 -5.40 7.97
N ALA A 32 -11.84 -4.85 8.91
CA ALA A 32 -11.80 -3.41 9.14
C ALA A 32 -11.33 -2.64 7.89
N LEU A 33 -10.39 -3.21 7.13
CA LEU A 33 -9.90 -2.60 5.90
C LEU A 33 -10.95 -2.68 4.78
N VAL A 34 -11.62 -3.82 4.59
CA VAL A 34 -12.70 -3.97 3.60
C VAL A 34 -13.81 -2.94 3.86
N ASP A 35 -14.31 -2.85 5.09
CA ASP A 35 -15.37 -1.91 5.47
C ASP A 35 -14.98 -0.45 5.18
N ARG A 36 -13.71 -0.10 5.42
CA ARG A 36 -13.18 1.24 5.14
C ARG A 36 -13.09 1.50 3.64
N LEU A 37 -12.59 0.53 2.87
CA LEU A 37 -12.41 0.65 1.43
C LEU A 37 -13.75 0.77 0.72
N GLN A 38 -14.76 -0.03 1.09
CA GLN A 38 -16.11 0.06 0.52
C GLN A 38 -16.75 1.45 0.73
N LYS A 39 -16.47 2.11 1.85
CA LYS A 39 -16.98 3.45 2.15
C LYS A 39 -16.24 4.57 1.40
N THR A 40 -14.97 4.34 1.06
CA THR A 40 -14.07 5.39 0.53
C THR A 40 -13.89 5.27 -0.98
N LEU A 41 -14.00 4.06 -1.52
CA LEU A 41 -13.71 3.73 -2.92
C LEU A 41 -14.95 3.17 -3.60
N SER A 42 -15.28 3.73 -4.76
CA SER A 42 -16.27 3.17 -5.67
C SER A 42 -15.63 2.15 -6.62
N LEU A 43 -15.11 1.04 -6.07
CA LEU A 43 -14.50 -0.06 -6.82
C LEU A 43 -15.39 -1.32 -6.78
N ASN A 44 -15.13 -2.26 -7.70
CA ASN A 44 -15.78 -3.59 -7.64
C ASN A 44 -15.32 -4.36 -6.39
N ASP A 45 -16.23 -5.15 -5.81
CA ASP A 45 -15.97 -5.98 -4.62
C ASP A 45 -14.76 -6.90 -4.80
N ALA A 46 -14.61 -7.52 -5.97
CA ALA A 46 -13.46 -8.39 -6.26
C ALA A 46 -12.12 -7.66 -6.07
N LEU A 47 -12.06 -6.38 -6.47
CA LEU A 47 -10.87 -5.57 -6.37
C LEU A 47 -10.64 -5.08 -4.93
N ILE A 48 -11.70 -4.76 -4.20
CA ILE A 48 -11.62 -4.44 -2.77
C ILE A 48 -11.04 -5.63 -2.00
N VAL A 49 -11.53 -6.84 -2.27
CA VAL A 49 -11.01 -8.08 -1.67
C VAL A 49 -9.53 -8.26 -2.02
N GLN A 50 -9.14 -8.05 -3.28
CA GLN A 50 -7.74 -8.17 -3.71
C GLN A 50 -6.83 -7.15 -3.01
N ILE A 51 -7.25 -5.89 -2.88
CA ILE A 51 -6.53 -4.85 -2.15
C ILE A 51 -6.39 -5.24 -0.67
N ALA A 52 -7.49 -5.65 -0.03
CA ALA A 52 -7.51 -5.97 1.38
C ALA A 52 -6.65 -7.20 1.72
N LEU A 53 -6.68 -8.25 0.90
CA LEU A 53 -5.83 -9.43 1.08
C LEU A 53 -4.35 -9.10 0.92
N ASN A 54 -3.97 -8.35 -0.12
CA ASN A 54 -2.59 -7.92 -0.32
C ASN A 54 -2.10 -7.02 0.81
N ALA A 55 -2.94 -6.09 1.29
CA ALA A 55 -2.60 -5.24 2.42
C ALA A 55 -2.45 -6.03 3.73
N THR A 56 -3.31 -7.04 3.96
CA THR A 56 -3.20 -7.92 5.13
C THR A 56 -1.91 -8.72 5.10
N ALA A 57 -1.60 -9.35 3.96
CA ALA A 57 -0.33 -10.06 3.77
C ALA A 57 0.86 -9.10 3.93
N ALA A 58 0.78 -7.88 3.40
CA ALA A 58 1.84 -6.88 3.55
C ALA A 58 2.06 -6.46 5.01
N HIS A 59 0.98 -6.28 5.78
CA HIS A 59 1.03 -5.82 7.16
C HIS A 59 1.69 -6.84 8.09
N PHE A 60 1.34 -8.13 7.93
CA PHE A 60 1.79 -9.16 8.87
C PHE A 60 3.00 -9.97 8.39
N LEU A 61 3.21 -10.11 7.07
CA LEU A 61 4.16 -11.08 6.52
C LEU A 61 5.41 -10.45 5.91
N LEU A 62 5.42 -9.14 5.66
CA LEU A 62 6.61 -8.47 5.10
C LEU A 62 7.61 -8.09 6.19
N LYS A 63 8.89 -8.16 5.83
CA LYS A 63 9.96 -7.60 6.65
C LYS A 63 9.78 -6.09 6.80
N PRO A 64 10.11 -5.52 7.96
CA PRO A 64 10.18 -4.08 8.15
C PRO A 64 11.06 -3.42 7.07
N GLN A 65 10.54 -2.37 6.44
CA GLN A 65 11.23 -1.64 5.39
C GLN A 65 11.82 -0.34 5.93
N MET A 66 13.00 0.03 5.45
CA MET A 66 13.54 1.37 5.65
C MET A 66 12.82 2.37 4.74
N PRO A 67 12.53 3.61 5.21
CA PRO A 67 11.97 4.65 4.36
C PRO A 67 12.86 4.95 3.15
N LYS A 68 12.27 4.95 1.95
CA LYS A 68 12.96 5.27 0.68
C LYS A 68 12.36 6.51 0.04
N SER A 69 12.34 7.60 0.79
CA SER A 69 11.65 8.84 0.43
C SER A 69 12.33 9.64 -0.68
N TRP A 70 13.60 9.36 -1.01
CA TRP A 70 14.37 10.10 -2.01
C TRP A 70 13.85 9.92 -3.45
N PHE A 71 12.99 8.92 -3.70
CA PHE A 71 12.37 8.71 -5.01
C PHE A 71 11.15 9.59 -5.25
N PHE A 72 10.67 10.29 -4.22
CA PHE A 72 9.41 11.03 -4.25
C PHE A 72 9.64 12.50 -3.94
N ASP A 73 8.87 13.37 -4.58
CA ASP A 73 8.89 14.81 -4.32
C ASP A 73 8.30 15.15 -2.95
N VAL A 74 8.73 16.27 -2.39
CA VAL A 74 8.16 16.79 -1.14
C VAL A 74 6.74 17.27 -1.41
N SER A 75 5.80 16.84 -0.57
CA SER A 75 4.47 17.44 -0.45
C SER A 75 4.55 18.59 0.53
N HIS A 76 4.04 19.76 0.13
CA HIS A 76 3.94 20.93 1.00
C HIS A 76 2.70 20.89 1.89
N GLU A 77 1.86 19.87 1.75
CA GLU A 77 0.63 19.71 2.50
C GLU A 77 0.83 18.72 3.65
N CYS A 78 0.41 19.13 4.85
CA CYS A 78 0.43 18.24 6.01
C CYS A 78 -0.77 17.30 5.95
N VAL A 79 -0.51 16.01 5.81
CA VAL A 79 -1.56 14.98 5.75
C VAL A 79 -1.47 14.02 6.92
N TYR A 80 -2.63 13.67 7.47
CA TYR A 80 -2.71 12.65 8.51
C TYR A 80 -2.78 11.25 7.89
N SER A 81 -1.68 10.51 8.00
CA SER A 81 -1.57 9.11 7.58
C SER A 81 -2.32 8.19 8.53
N ASP A 82 -3.27 7.43 7.99
CA ASP A 82 -4.02 6.41 8.70
C ASP A 82 -4.23 5.20 7.78
N ILE A 83 -4.38 4.01 8.36
CA ILE A 83 -4.52 2.75 7.62
C ILE A 83 -5.73 2.81 6.69
N GLY A 84 -5.55 2.39 5.44
CA GLY A 84 -6.56 2.42 4.39
C GLY A 84 -6.80 3.79 3.78
N LYS A 85 -6.15 4.86 4.24
CA LYS A 85 -6.15 6.14 3.51
C LYS A 85 -5.28 6.06 2.28
N ILE A 86 -5.71 6.79 1.24
CA ILE A 86 -5.04 6.81 -0.06
C ILE A 86 -4.47 8.19 -0.27
N PHE A 87 -3.23 8.21 -0.72
CA PHE A 87 -2.46 9.40 -1.02
C PHE A 87 -1.90 9.30 -2.43
N GLN A 88 -1.49 10.44 -2.95
CA GLN A 88 -0.73 10.54 -4.17
C GLN A 88 0.76 10.62 -3.81
N LEU A 89 1.56 9.75 -4.42
CA LEU A 89 3.01 9.87 -4.43
C LEU A 89 3.41 10.49 -5.76
N ARG A 90 4.27 11.49 -5.72
CA ARG A 90 4.81 12.13 -6.91
C ARG A 90 6.27 11.72 -7.08
N THR A 91 6.58 11.10 -8.20
CA THR A 91 7.96 10.90 -8.66
C THR A 91 8.30 11.99 -9.67
N THR A 92 9.55 12.07 -10.09
CA THR A 92 10.01 13.04 -11.09
C THR A 92 9.29 12.92 -12.43
N GLU A 93 8.77 11.73 -12.76
CA GLU A 93 8.13 11.46 -14.06
C GLU A 93 6.60 11.48 -14.01
N HIS A 94 6.01 10.98 -12.93
CA HIS A 94 4.56 10.79 -12.85
C HIS A 94 4.06 10.77 -11.40
N SER A 95 2.75 10.71 -11.23
CA SER A 95 2.14 10.50 -9.91
C SER A 95 1.39 9.18 -9.87
N VAL A 96 1.43 8.53 -8.71
CA VAL A 96 0.77 7.26 -8.46
C VAL A 96 -0.09 7.32 -7.20
N SER A 97 -1.15 6.52 -7.17
CA SER A 97 -1.97 6.35 -5.98
C SER A 97 -1.38 5.25 -5.11
N ALA A 98 -1.26 5.53 -3.81
CA ALA A 98 -0.76 4.58 -2.82
C ALA A 98 -1.63 4.61 -1.56
N MET A 99 -1.86 3.44 -0.97
CA MET A 99 -2.68 3.26 0.23
C MET A 99 -1.81 2.94 1.44
N VAL A 100 -2.07 3.56 2.58
CA VAL A 100 -1.37 3.26 3.83
C VAL A 100 -1.78 1.89 4.36
N ILE A 101 -0.80 1.04 4.65
CA ILE A 101 -0.97 -0.28 5.29
C ILE A 101 -0.55 -0.23 6.77
N GLU A 102 0.44 0.59 7.08
CA GLU A 102 0.98 0.79 8.43
C GLU A 102 1.37 2.26 8.57
N SER A 103 0.96 2.88 9.67
CA SER A 103 1.32 4.27 9.98
C SER A 103 2.31 4.28 11.14
N GLY A 104 3.51 4.83 10.91
CA GLY A 104 4.50 5.09 11.95
C GLY A 104 4.54 6.57 12.35
N LEU A 105 5.52 6.94 13.19
CA LEU A 105 5.66 8.32 13.68
C LEU A 105 6.06 9.34 12.60
N GLN A 106 6.93 8.95 11.66
CA GLN A 106 7.49 9.84 10.63
C GLN A 106 7.36 9.29 9.21
N ALA A 107 7.01 8.01 9.09
CA ALA A 107 6.92 7.30 7.83
C ALA A 107 5.86 6.21 7.91
N SER A 108 5.26 5.92 6.76
CA SER A 108 4.21 4.93 6.61
C SER A 108 4.59 3.91 5.56
N LEU A 109 4.22 2.65 5.78
CA LEU A 109 4.26 1.64 4.75
C LEU A 109 3.04 1.85 3.85
N VAL A 110 3.29 2.07 2.57
CA VAL A 110 2.22 2.27 1.58
C VAL A 110 2.27 1.18 0.51
N MET A 111 1.11 0.79 0.01
CA MET A 111 0.91 -0.11 -1.11
C MET A 111 0.57 0.67 -2.37
N ILE A 112 1.23 0.37 -3.48
CA ILE A 112 0.92 1.00 -4.77
C ILE A 112 -0.39 0.43 -5.30
N LEU A 113 -1.36 1.31 -5.60
CA LEU A 113 -2.65 0.93 -6.20
C LEU A 113 -2.65 1.10 -7.72
N SER A 114 -1.82 2.02 -8.23
CA SER A 114 -1.58 2.18 -9.67
C SER A 114 -0.87 0.96 -10.26
N GLN A 115 -1.04 0.73 -11.58
CA GLN A 115 -0.44 -0.42 -12.28
C GLN A 115 1.08 -0.51 -12.10
N GLU A 116 1.74 0.64 -12.14
CA GLU A 116 3.17 0.76 -11.93
C GLU A 116 3.54 2.09 -11.29
N CYS A 117 4.69 2.10 -10.61
CA CYS A 117 5.34 3.28 -10.06
C CYS A 117 6.83 3.22 -10.42
N ARG A 118 7.24 3.96 -11.44
CA ARG A 118 8.68 4.09 -11.77
C ARG A 118 9.34 5.02 -10.75
N LEU A 119 10.31 4.47 -10.03
CA LEU A 119 11.11 5.19 -9.04
C LEU A 119 12.36 5.80 -9.69
N THR A 120 12.95 5.07 -10.64
CA THR A 120 14.06 5.48 -11.51
C THR A 120 13.91 4.79 -12.86
N GLU A 121 14.74 5.13 -13.84
CA GLU A 121 14.76 4.47 -15.16
C GLU A 121 14.89 2.93 -15.08
N THR A 122 15.62 2.43 -14.08
CA THR A 122 15.88 0.99 -13.89
C THR A 122 14.99 0.34 -12.86
N LYS A 123 14.35 1.11 -11.97
CA LYS A 123 13.63 0.58 -10.82
C LYS A 123 12.17 1.02 -10.86
N LYS A 124 11.29 0.03 -10.92
CA LYS A 124 9.84 0.20 -10.83
C LYS A 124 9.25 -0.67 -9.73
N LEU A 125 8.14 -0.21 -9.18
CA LEU A 125 7.24 -1.00 -8.35
C LEU A 125 6.01 -1.37 -9.18
N ALA A 126 5.57 -2.62 -9.09
CA ALA A 126 4.32 -3.07 -9.67
C ALA A 126 3.14 -2.77 -8.73
N GLN A 127 1.92 -2.90 -9.25
CA GLN A 127 0.71 -2.87 -8.45
C GLN A 127 0.81 -3.84 -7.25
N PHE A 128 0.30 -3.38 -6.10
CA PHE A 128 0.33 -4.08 -4.81
C PHE A 128 1.70 -4.27 -4.16
N GLU A 129 2.79 -3.88 -4.81
CA GLU A 129 4.08 -3.77 -4.11
C GLU A 129 4.04 -2.64 -3.09
N THR A 130 4.89 -2.76 -2.08
CA THR A 130 4.92 -1.84 -0.95
C THR A 130 6.25 -1.11 -0.83
N ILE A 131 6.18 0.10 -0.31
CA ILE A 131 7.35 0.94 -0.05
C ILE A 131 7.09 1.77 1.21
N LYS A 132 8.09 1.88 2.08
CA LYS A 132 8.00 2.79 3.23
C LYS A 132 8.42 4.20 2.81
N VAL A 133 7.58 5.18 3.11
CA VAL A 133 7.74 6.57 2.65
C VAL A 133 7.49 7.53 3.82
N MET A 134 8.26 8.60 3.91
CA MET A 134 8.04 9.64 4.92
C MET A 134 6.75 10.42 4.67
N HIS A 135 6.12 10.89 5.75
CA HIS A 135 4.84 11.61 5.66
C HIS A 135 4.93 12.88 4.81
N ASN A 136 6.09 13.55 4.79
CA ASN A 136 6.31 14.73 3.96
C ASN A 136 6.36 14.47 2.45
N ARG A 137 6.19 13.21 1.99
CA ARG A 137 6.06 12.85 0.57
C ARG A 137 4.64 12.43 0.19
N LEU A 138 3.74 12.35 1.17
CA LEU A 138 2.35 11.99 0.93
C LEU A 138 1.59 13.25 0.51
N ALA A 139 1.10 13.29 -0.73
CA ALA A 139 0.22 14.35 -1.20
C ALA A 139 -1.25 13.89 -1.13
N PRO A 140 -2.21 14.79 -0.86
CA PRO A 140 -3.62 14.42 -0.90
C PRO A 140 -4.06 14.06 -2.32
N LEU A 141 -5.11 13.25 -2.43
CA LEU A 141 -5.74 12.97 -3.71
C LEU A 141 -6.46 14.23 -4.21
N THR A 142 -6.11 14.69 -5.42
CA THR A 142 -6.88 15.75 -6.09
C THR A 142 -8.23 15.19 -6.53
N VAL A 143 -9.32 15.91 -6.20
CA VAL A 143 -10.73 15.48 -6.30
C VAL A 143 -11.15 14.94 -7.68
N GLU A 144 -10.41 15.27 -8.76
CA GLU A 144 -10.71 14.83 -10.12
C GLU A 144 -10.12 13.47 -10.50
N ARG A 145 -9.20 12.90 -9.72
CA ARG A 145 -8.59 11.60 -9.99
C ARG A 145 -9.28 10.52 -9.17
N LYS A 146 -10.33 9.92 -9.76
CA LYS A 146 -10.80 8.59 -9.37
C LYS A 146 -9.58 7.68 -9.24
N VAL A 147 -9.53 6.87 -8.18
CA VAL A 147 -8.45 5.91 -7.99
C VAL A 147 -8.52 4.94 -9.17
N ASN A 148 -7.67 5.16 -10.18
CA ASN A 148 -7.57 4.32 -11.36
C ASN A 148 -6.81 3.07 -10.96
N VAL A 149 -7.52 2.17 -10.29
CA VAL A 149 -7.13 0.78 -10.14
C VAL A 149 -7.63 0.08 -11.39
N ALA A 150 -6.86 0.23 -12.48
CA ALA A 150 -7.13 -0.41 -13.76
C ALA A 150 -6.37 -1.74 -13.85
#